data_AF-A0A3S1KSI5-F1
#
_entry.id   AF-A0A3S1KSI5-F1
#
_cell.length_a   1.000
_cell.length_b   1.000
_cell.length_c   1.000
_cell.angle_alpha   90.00
_cell.angle_beta   90.00
_cell.angle_gamma   90.00
#
_symmetry.space_group_name_H-M   'P 1'
#
loop_
_entity.id
_entity.type
_entity.pdbx_description
1 polymer ?
#
loop_
_entity_poly.entity_id
_entity_poly.type
_entity_poly.pdbx_seq_one_letter_code
_entity_poly.pdbx_strand_id
1 'polypeptide(L)'
;MALLACLELSAPALASSGGGLPWEGPLQQIQQSITGPVAGFIALAAVAIAGGMLIFGGELNDFARRLMYVVLVAGILLGATQIVALFGASGASIGDVASSPKIDREGEGGHG
;
A
#
# COMPACT_ATOMS: atom_id res chain seq x y z
N MET A 1 15.35 18.59 29.69
CA MET A 1 16.75 18.36 29.28
C MET A 1 17.24 16.98 29.73
N ALA A 2 16.69 15.91 29.15
CA ALA A 2 17.16 14.54 29.40
C ALA A 2 17.26 13.71 28.11
N LEU A 3 16.73 14.22 26.98
CA LEU A 3 16.72 13.53 25.70
C LEU A 3 18.06 13.64 24.94
N LEU A 4 18.94 14.57 25.31
CA LEU A 4 20.23 14.77 24.63
C LEU A 4 21.35 13.83 25.11
N ALA A 5 21.23 13.20 26.29
CA ALA A 5 22.32 12.41 26.87
C ALA A 5 22.52 11.01 26.27
N CYS A 6 21.56 10.52 25.46
CA CYS A 6 21.65 9.17 24.88
C CYS A 6 22.35 9.09 23.52
N LEU A 7 22.70 10.22 22.88
CA LEU A 7 23.31 10.20 21.54
C LEU A 7 24.85 10.06 21.55
N GLU A 8 25.52 10.20 22.69
CA GLU A 8 27.00 10.31 22.73
C GLU A 8 27.76 8.97 22.90
N LEU A 9 27.09 7.82 23.05
CA LEU A 9 27.78 6.54 23.31
C LEU A 9 28.01 5.66 22.08
N SER A 10 27.75 6.13 20.86
CA SER A 10 28.10 5.38 19.64
C SER A 10 29.54 5.69 19.21
N ALA A 11 30.51 5.21 19.98
CA ALA A 11 31.88 5.10 19.49
C ALA A 11 31.92 4.04 18.37
N PRO A 12 32.53 4.32 17.20
CA PRO A 12 32.77 3.27 16.23
C PRO A 12 33.81 2.33 16.84
N ALA A 13 33.36 1.15 17.26
CA ALA A 13 34.26 0.05 17.60
C ALA A 13 34.94 -0.39 16.30
N LEU A 14 36.05 0.27 15.99
CA LEU A 14 36.98 -0.07 14.93
C LEU A 14 37.67 -1.39 15.34
N ALA A 15 37.02 -2.53 15.11
CA ALA A 15 37.66 -3.83 15.16
C ALA A 15 38.20 -4.14 13.75
N SER A 16 39.38 -3.59 13.46
CA SER A 16 40.17 -4.00 12.30
C SER A 16 40.77 -5.38 12.52
N SER A 17 40.91 -6.11 11.41
CA SER A 17 41.74 -7.31 11.19
C SER A 17 41.13 -8.67 11.55
N GLY A 18 40.67 -9.37 10.50
CA GLY A 18 41.10 -10.74 10.27
C GLY A 18 40.11 -11.87 10.57
N GLY A 19 39.29 -12.22 9.58
CA GLY A 19 38.94 -13.63 9.33
C GLY A 19 37.72 -14.21 10.03
N GLY A 20 36.55 -14.05 9.39
CA GLY A 20 35.69 -15.16 8.96
C GLY A 20 35.37 -16.26 9.97
N LEU A 21 34.80 -15.91 11.12
CA LEU A 21 34.14 -16.90 11.96
C LEU A 21 32.70 -17.09 11.46
N PRO A 22 32.18 -18.33 11.32
CA PRO A 22 30.88 -18.58 10.69
C PRO A 22 29.69 -17.98 11.46
N TRP A 23 29.90 -17.57 12.71
CA TRP A 23 28.92 -16.87 13.55
C TRP A 23 28.97 -15.33 13.43
N GLU A 24 29.99 -14.76 12.77
CA GLU A 24 30.11 -13.31 12.60
C GLU A 24 29.04 -12.76 11.64
N GLY A 25 28.74 -13.50 10.56
CA GLY A 25 27.68 -13.15 9.61
C GLY A 25 26.29 -13.08 10.26
N PRO A 26 25.85 -14.11 11.01
CA PRO A 26 24.61 -14.05 11.78
C PRO A 26 24.56 -12.90 12.80
N LEU A 27 25.66 -12.63 13.51
CA LEU A 27 25.73 -11.52 14.48
C LEU A 27 25.64 -10.14 13.81
N GLN A 28 26.31 -9.95 12.67
CA GLN A 28 26.18 -8.74 11.86
C GLN A 28 24.77 -8.57 11.31
N GLN A 29 24.10 -9.66 10.93
CA GLN A 29 22.72 -9.62 10.43
C GLN A 29 21.74 -9.21 11.54
N ILE A 30 21.96 -9.64 12.78
CA ILE A 30 21.18 -9.21 13.95
C ILE A 30 21.46 -7.73 14.26
N GLN A 31 22.71 -7.28 14.25
CA GLN A 31 23.04 -5.85 14.42
C GLN A 31 22.37 -4.99 13.35
N GLN A 32 22.47 -5.39 12.08
CA GLN A 32 21.82 -4.72 10.95
C GLN A 32 20.28 -4.76 11.07
N SER A 33 19.69 -5.80 11.66
CA SER A 33 18.24 -5.85 11.89
C SER A 33 17.79 -4.90 13.01
N ILE A 34 18.63 -4.67 14.02
CA ILE A 34 18.33 -3.78 15.15
C ILE A 34 18.59 -2.30 14.81
N THR A 35 19.55 -2.01 13.92
CA THR A 35 19.88 -0.64 13.50
C THR A 35 19.39 -0.27 12.09
N GLY A 36 18.92 -1.24 11.32
CA GLY A 36 18.49 -1.06 9.93
C GLY A 36 16.98 -0.95 9.73
N PRO A 37 16.49 -1.21 8.49
CA PRO A 37 15.11 -0.94 8.08
C PRO A 37 14.03 -1.59 8.97
N VAL A 38 14.34 -2.76 9.55
CA VAL A 38 13.42 -3.51 10.41
C VAL A 38 13.03 -2.71 11.67
N ALA A 39 14.00 -2.06 12.31
CA ALA A 39 13.72 -1.16 13.44
C ALA A 39 12.85 0.02 13.03
N GLY A 40 13.05 0.54 11.81
CA GLY A 40 12.21 1.58 11.22
C GLY A 40 10.74 1.15 11.06
N PHE A 41 10.49 -0.05 10.55
CA PHE A 41 9.12 -0.58 10.44
C PHE A 41 8.46 -0.82 11.80
N ILE A 42 9.22 -1.32 12.78
CA ILE A 42 8.71 -1.49 14.16
C ILE A 42 8.37 -0.13 14.77
N ALA A 43 9.24 0.87 14.61
CA ALA A 43 8.99 2.23 15.09
C ALA A 43 7.74 2.83 14.45
N LEU A 44 7.56 2.66 13.13
CA LEU A 44 6.38 3.13 12.42
C LEU A 44 5.11 2.44 12.95
N ALA A 45 5.13 1.13 13.12
CA ALA A 45 4.00 0.38 13.69
C ALA A 45 3.67 0.84 15.11
N ALA A 46 4.68 1.06 15.96
CA ALA A 46 4.50 1.57 17.32
C ALA A 46 3.86 2.96 17.34
N VAL A 47 4.29 3.88 16.45
CA VAL A 47 3.71 5.22 16.32
C VAL A 47 2.25 5.15 15.86
N ALA A 48 1.92 4.27 14.92
CA ALA A 48 0.53 4.10 14.46
C ALA A 48 -0.38 3.61 15.60
N ILE A 49 0.08 2.64 16.40
CA ILE A 49 -0.67 2.12 17.56
C ILE A 49 -0.78 3.19 18.65
N ALA A 50 0.29 3.90 18.95
CA ALA A 50 0.29 4.97 19.95
C ALA A 50 -0.62 6.14 19.54
N GLY A 51 -0.58 6.55 18.27
CA GLY A 51 -1.48 7.56 17.72
C GLY A 51 -2.94 7.13 17.77
N GLY A 52 -3.22 5.86 17.46
CA GLY A 52 -4.53 5.25 17.67
C GLY A 52 -4.95 5.33 19.14
N MET A 53 -4.12 4.87 20.07
CA MET A 53 -4.43 4.93 21.50
C MET A 53 -4.66 6.37 22.01
N LEU A 54 -3.95 7.37 21.48
CA LEU A 54 -4.07 8.78 21.89
C LEU A 54 -5.40 9.40 21.46
N ILE A 55 -5.85 9.14 20.22
CA ILE A 55 -7.11 9.67 19.69
C ILE A 55 -8.32 9.02 20.38
N PHE A 56 -8.19 7.73 20.72
CA PHE A 56 -9.26 6.92 21.30
C PHE A 56 -9.16 6.75 22.81
N GLY A 57 -8.24 7.45 23.49
CA GLY A 57 -8.15 7.51 24.95
C GLY A 57 -7.89 6.18 25.67
N GLY A 58 -7.37 5.16 24.96
CA GLY A 58 -7.11 3.83 25.50
C GLY A 58 -8.27 2.83 25.39
N GLU A 59 -9.44 3.22 24.87
CA GLU A 59 -10.57 2.30 24.62
C GLU A 59 -10.38 1.54 23.30
N LEU A 60 -9.39 0.65 23.29
CA LEU A 60 -9.02 -0.19 22.14
C LEU A 60 -10.22 -0.99 21.56
N ASN A 61 -11.17 -1.37 22.41
CA ASN A 61 -12.33 -2.17 22.01
C ASN A 61 -13.30 -1.37 21.11
N ASP A 62 -13.64 -0.14 21.48
CA ASP A 62 -14.49 0.75 20.67
C ASP A 62 -13.80 1.20 19.39
N PHE A 63 -12.48 1.46 19.46
CA PHE A 63 -11.67 1.72 18.27
C PHE A 63 -11.68 0.53 17.30
N ALA A 64 -11.43 -0.68 17.79
CA ALA A 64 -11.42 -1.90 16.98
C ALA A 64 -12.79 -2.14 16.34
N ARG A 65 -13.88 -1.93 17.10
CA ARG A 65 -15.25 -2.02 16.59
C ARG A 65 -15.49 -1.02 15.46
N ARG A 66 -15.06 0.23 15.61
CA ARG A 66 -15.22 1.26 14.58
C ARG A 66 -14.36 1.01 13.35
N LEU A 67 -13.11 0.58 13.51
CA LEU A 67 -12.25 0.15 12.41
C LEU A 67 -12.88 -1.02 11.65
N MET A 68 -13.39 -2.02 12.36
CA MET A 68 -14.02 -3.19 11.75
C MET A 68 -15.22 -2.78 10.88
N TYR A 69 -16.06 -1.84 11.33
CA TYR A 69 -17.13 -1.30 10.50
C TYR A 69 -16.61 -0.58 9.25
N VAL A 70 -15.58 0.26 9.37
CA VAL A 70 -14.98 0.95 8.21
C VAL A 70 -14.41 -0.06 7.22
N VAL A 71 -13.69 -1.07 7.70
CA VAL A 71 -13.11 -2.14 6.86
C VAL A 71 -14.20 -2.97 6.20
N LEU A 72 -15.27 -3.33 6.92
CA LEU A 72 -16.42 -4.05 6.35
C LEU A 72 -17.04 -3.26 5.20
N VAL A 73 -17.35 -1.98 5.43
CA VAL A 73 -17.96 -1.12 4.41
C VAL A 73 -17.03 -0.95 3.21
N ALA A 74 -15.76 -0.63 3.45
CA ALA A 74 -14.78 -0.48 2.38
C ALA A 74 -14.61 -1.79 1.58
N GLY A 75 -14.53 -2.93 2.27
CA GLY A 75 -14.43 -4.24 1.65
C GLY A 75 -15.64 -4.59 0.79
N ILE A 76 -16.86 -4.26 1.25
CA ILE A 76 -18.08 -4.44 0.46
C ILE A 76 -18.06 -3.54 -0.78
N LEU A 77 -17.66 -2.27 -0.65
CA LEU A 77 -17.58 -1.35 -1.79
C LEU A 77 -16.55 -1.82 -2.83
N LEU A 78 -15.35 -2.21 -2.39
CA LEU A 78 -14.31 -2.77 -3.26
C LEU A 78 -14.73 -4.12 -3.87
N GLY A 79 -15.43 -4.97 -3.12
CA GLY A 79 -15.98 -6.22 -3.64
C GLY A 79 -17.09 -5.97 -4.67
N ALA A 80 -17.96 -5.00 -4.42
CA ALA A 80 -19.03 -4.61 -5.33
C ALA A 80 -18.49 -4.10 -6.66
N THR A 81 -17.39 -3.32 -6.67
CA THR A 81 -16.75 -2.91 -7.94
C THR A 81 -16.25 -4.10 -8.74
N GLN A 82 -15.74 -5.15 -8.10
CA GLN A 82 -15.35 -6.38 -8.79
C GLN A 82 -16.56 -7.11 -9.39
N ILE A 83 -17.68 -7.18 -8.67
CA ILE A 83 -18.92 -7.82 -9.15
C ILE A 83 -19.50 -7.03 -10.34
N VAL A 84 -19.58 -5.70 -10.23
CA VAL A 84 -20.05 -4.83 -11.31
C VAL A 84 -19.16 -4.97 -12.54
N ALA A 85 -17.84 -5.10 -12.37
CA ALA A 85 -16.91 -5.32 -13.48
C ALA A 85 -17.20 -6.64 -14.23
N LEU A 86 -17.61 -7.72 -13.55
CA LEU A 86 -17.95 -8.99 -14.21
C LEU A 86 -19.16 -8.86 -15.16
N PHE A 87 -20.16 -8.08 -14.77
CA PHE A 87 -21.36 -7.85 -15.59
C PHE A 87 -21.20 -6.68 -16.57
N GLY A 88 -20.37 -5.69 -16.25
CA GLY A 88 -20.08 -4.55 -17.12
C GLY A 88 -19.11 -4.90 -18.24
N ALA A 89 -18.09 -5.73 -17.98
CA ALA A 89 -17.16 -6.20 -19.02
C ALA A 89 -17.80 -7.26 -19.95
N SER A 90 -18.78 -8.03 -19.45
CA SER A 90 -19.55 -8.98 -20.27
C SER A 90 -20.73 -8.32 -21.00
N GLY A 91 -21.07 -7.06 -20.67
CA GLY A 91 -22.28 -6.38 -21.14
C GLY A 91 -22.17 -5.57 -22.43
N ALA A 92 -20.96 -5.32 -22.96
CA ALA A 92 -20.82 -4.60 -24.22
C ALA A 92 -19.50 -4.91 -24.96
N SER A 93 -19.54 -5.90 -25.85
CA SER A 93 -18.78 -5.84 -27.11
C SER A 93 -19.70 -5.43 -28.26
N ILE A 94 -20.49 -4.36 -28.06
CA ILE A 94 -21.13 -3.67 -29.19
C ILE A 94 -20.44 -2.33 -29.30
N GLY A 95 -19.54 -2.21 -30.27
CA GLY A 95 -18.91 -0.94 -30.59
C GLY A 95 -17.50 -0.98 -31.15
N ASP A 96 -17.15 -1.95 -32.00
CA ASP A 96 -16.17 -1.68 -33.06
C ASP A 96 -16.67 -2.25 -34.38
N VAL A 97 -17.76 -1.67 -34.88
CA VAL A 97 -18.04 -1.68 -36.31
C VAL A 97 -17.83 -0.24 -36.77
N ALA A 98 -16.56 0.07 -36.94
CA ALA A 98 -16.11 1.32 -37.52
C ALA A 98 -16.79 1.58 -38.87
N SER A 99 -17.11 2.86 -39.08
CA SER A 99 -17.27 3.53 -40.37
C SER A 99 -18.44 3.13 -41.28
N SER A 100 -19.51 3.91 -41.17
CA SER A 100 -20.48 4.21 -42.22
C SER A 100 -19.80 4.58 -43.55
N PRO A 101 -20.21 4.02 -44.70
CA PRO A 101 -20.16 4.71 -45.97
C PRO A 101 -21.51 5.41 -46.17
N LYS A 102 -21.46 6.75 -46.14
CA LYS A 102 -22.55 7.61 -46.57
C LYS A 102 -22.72 7.44 -48.09
N ILE A 103 -23.70 6.65 -48.52
CA ILE A 103 -24.13 6.63 -49.94
C ILE A 103 -25.30 7.60 -50.07
N ASP A 104 -24.96 8.88 -50.17
CA ASP A 104 -25.83 9.85 -50.83
C ASP A 104 -25.53 9.74 -52.33
N ARG A 105 -26.36 8.99 -53.06
CA ARG A 105 -26.54 9.21 -54.51
C ARG A 105 -27.96 9.70 -54.72
N GLU A 106 -28.08 11.00 -54.52
CA GLU A 106 -29.11 11.89 -55.04
C GLU A 106 -29.51 11.44 -56.45
N GLY A 107 -30.82 11.32 -56.68
CA GLY A 107 -31.36 11.06 -57.99
C GLY A 107 -31.07 12.24 -58.93
N GLU A 108 -30.30 11.98 -59.98
CA GLU A 108 -30.25 12.87 -61.14
C GLU A 108 -31.14 12.26 -62.23
N GLY A 109 -32.42 12.63 -62.20
CA GLY A 109 -33.28 12.60 -63.37
C GLY A 109 -32.92 13.78 -64.26
N GLY A 110 -32.44 13.50 -65.47
CA GLY A 110 -31.97 14.54 -66.36
C GLY A 110 -31.74 14.10 -67.80
N HIS A 111 -32.61 13.26 -68.38
CA HIS A 111 -32.68 13.09 -69.84
C HIS A 111 -34.11 12.72 -70.28
N GLY A 112 -34.74 13.61 -71.03
CA GLY A 112 -36.07 13.46 -71.64
C GLY A 112 -36.67 14.81 -71.99
#